data_AF-A0A935HFV4-F1
#
_entry.id   AF-A0A935HFV4-F1
#
_cell.length_a   1.000
_cell.length_b   1.000
_cell.length_c   1.000
_cell.angle_alpha   90.00
_cell.angle_beta   90.00
_cell.angle_gamma   90.00
#
_symmetry.space_group_name_H-M   'P 1'
#
loop_
_entity.id
_entity.type
_entity.pdbx_description
1 polymer ?
#
loop_
_entity_poly.entity_id
_entity_poly.type
_entity_poly.pdbx_seq_one_letter_code
_entity_poly.pdbx_strand_id
1 'polypeptide(L)' 'MLRLIVQGLGNADIATRLGIGIKTVKTHVSHLLHKLDVSDRTQAAVRALKDGLV' A
#
# COMPACT_ATOMS: atom_id res chain seq x y z
N MET A 1 6.06 1.57 2.14
CA MET A 1 4.83 1.68 1.31
C MET A 1 3.56 1.39 2.09
N LEU A 2 3.48 0.27 2.84
CA LEU A 2 2.30 -0.08 3.66
C LEU A 2 1.80 1.07 4.54
N ARG A 3 2.70 1.78 5.23
CA ARG A 3 2.38 2.97 6.04
C ARG A 3 1.68 4.09 5.25
N LEU A 4 2.07 4.32 4.00
CA LEU A 4 1.42 5.32 3.15
C LEU A 4 0.02 4.88 2.72
N ILE A 5 -0.18 3.56 2.54
CA ILE A 5 -1.50 2.99 2.25
C ILE A 5 -2.42 3.17 3.46
N VAL A 6 -1.92 2.90 4.67
CA VAL A 6 -2.63 3.08 5.95
C VAL A 6 -3.00 4.55 6.19
N GLN A 7 -2.14 5.48 5.78
CA GLN A 7 -2.41 6.92 5.80
C GLN A 7 -3.44 7.37 4.74
N GLY A 8 -3.95 6.47 3.91
CA GLY A 8 -4.97 6.76 2.90
C GLY A 8 -4.44 7.34 1.58
N LEU A 9 -3.13 7.41 1.37
CA LEU A 9 -2.56 8.05 0.17
C LEU A 9 -2.89 7.28 -1.12
N GLY A 10 -3.26 7.98 -2.18
CA GLY A 10 -3.47 7.39 -3.50
C GLY A 10 -2.16 6.93 -4.16
N ASN A 11 -2.25 6.16 -5.24
CA ASN A 11 -1.05 5.70 -5.95
C ASN A 11 -0.26 6.88 -6.55
N ALA A 12 -0.94 7.96 -6.94
CA ALA A 12 -0.29 9.18 -7.42
C ALA A 12 0.47 9.89 -6.30
N ASP A 13 -0.14 10.04 -5.12
CA ASP A 13 0.52 10.66 -3.96
C ASP A 13 1.73 9.85 -3.50
N ILE A 14 1.60 8.52 -3.49
CA ILE A 14 2.71 7.60 -3.17
C ILE A 14 3.82 7.72 -4.21
N ALA A 15 3.49 7.79 -5.50
CA ALA A 15 4.46 7.98 -6.58
C ALA A 15 5.26 9.27 -6.40
N THR A 16 4.57 10.38 -6.17
CA THR A 16 5.18 11.69 -5.92
C THR A 16 6.06 11.67 -4.68
N ARG A 17 5.57 11.10 -3.57
CA ARG A 17 6.31 11.06 -2.30
C ARG A 17 7.55 10.19 -2.34
N LEU A 18 7.53 9.12 -3.14
CA LEU A 18 8.65 8.18 -3.28
C LEU A 18 9.55 8.48 -4.48
N GLY A 19 9.18 9.44 -5.35
CA GLY A 19 9.93 9.75 -6.57
C GLY A 19 9.95 8.61 -7.60
N ILE A 20 8.92 7.76 -7.63
CA ILE A 20 8.84 6.60 -8.54
C ILE A 20 7.60 6.68 -9.43
N GLY A 21 7.59 5.94 -10.54
CA GLY A 21 6.44 5.90 -11.45
C GLY A 21 5.19 5.27 -10.84
N ILE A 22 4.00 5.78 -11.20
CA ILE A 22 2.70 5.24 -10.77
C ILE A 22 2.56 3.75 -11.12
N LYS A 23 3.09 3.31 -12.27
CA LYS A 23 3.09 1.89 -12.66
C LYS A 23 3.87 1.04 -11.66
N THR A 24 5.03 1.52 -11.21
CA THR A 24 5.87 0.89 -10.18
C THR A 24 5.12 0.79 -8.86
N VAL A 25 4.43 1.87 -8.45
CA VAL A 25 3.54 1.86 -7.28
C VAL A 25 2.46 0.78 -7.42
N LYS A 26 1.75 0.69 -8.56
CA LYS A 26 0.73 -0.34 -8.77
C LYS A 26 1.29 -1.77 -8.59
N THR A 27 2.47 -2.04 -9.13
CA THR A 27 3.16 -3.33 -8.96
C THR A 27 3.48 -3.60 -7.48
N HIS A 28 4.03 -2.63 -6.76
CA HIS A 28 4.33 -2.80 -5.34
C HIS A 28 3.06 -2.98 -4.48
N VAL A 29 1.97 -2.25 -4.78
CA VAL A 29 0.68 -2.46 -4.10
C VAL A 29 0.19 -3.87 -4.35
N SER A 30 0.16 -4.34 -5.60
CA SER A 30 -0.30 -5.71 -5.93
C SER A 30 0.52 -6.78 -5.20
N HIS A 31 1.85 -6.67 -5.18
CA HIS A 31 2.70 -7.60 -4.42
C HIS A 31 2.45 -7.53 -2.91
N LEU A 32 2.18 -6.34 -2.38
CA LEU A 32 1.88 -6.16 -0.96
C LEU A 32 0.54 -6.76 -0.59
N LEU A 33 -0.50 -6.59 -1.42
CA LEU A 33 -1.81 -7.23 -1.23
C LEU A 33 -1.67 -8.76 -1.22
N HIS A 34 -0.92 -9.30 -2.18
CA HIS A 34 -0.62 -10.74 -2.24
C HIS A 34 0.14 -11.23 -1.00
N LYS A 35 1.14 -10.48 -0.52
CA LYS A 35 1.92 -10.85 0.68
C LYS A 35 1.10 -10.81 1.97
N LEU A 36 0.09 -9.94 2.03
CA LEU A 36 -0.80 -9.81 3.19
C LEU A 36 -2.04 -10.70 3.08
N ASP A 37 -2.19 -11.43 1.96
CA ASP A 37 -3.35 -12.27 1.64
C ASP A 37 -4.68 -11.51 1.73
N VAL A 38 -4.74 -10.35 1.06
CA VAL A 38 -5.91 -9.46 1.04
C VAL A 38 -6.22 -8.99 -0.38
N SER A 39 -7.50 -8.72 -0.65
CA SER A 39 -7.96 -8.41 -2.01
C SER A 39 -7.87 -6.92 -2.37
N ASP A 40 -7.83 -6.03 -1.38
CA ASP A 40 -7.79 -4.60 -1.62
C ASP A 40 -6.98 -3.84 -0.56
N ARG A 41 -6.67 -2.58 -0.89
CA ARG A 41 -5.84 -1.72 -0.06
C ARG A 41 -6.47 -1.33 1.28
N THR A 42 -7.80 -1.32 1.38
CA THR A 42 -8.52 -1.03 2.62
C THR A 42 -8.33 -2.22 3.57
N GLN A 43 -8.49 -3.44 3.07
CA GLN A 43 -8.17 -4.65 3.82
C GLN A 43 -6.70 -4.67 4.24
N ALA A 44 -5.77 -4.30 3.35
CA ALA A 44 -4.35 -4.19 3.71
C ALA A 44 -4.10 -3.20 4.84
N ALA A 45 -4.77 -2.04 4.83
CA ALA A 45 -4.65 -1.04 5.88
C ALA A 45 -5.20 -1.56 7.23
N VAL A 46 -6.39 -2.16 7.21
CA VAL A 46 -6.99 -2.75 8.42
C VAL A 46 -6.12 -3.87 8.98
N ARG A 47 -5.61 -4.76 8.12
CA ARG A 47 -4.74 -5.87 8.51
C ARG A 47 -3.44 -5.36 9.12
N ALA A 48 -2.81 -4.36 8.51
CA ALA A 48 -1.57 -3.77 9.03
C ALA A 48 -1.75 -3.19 10.44
N LEU A 49 -2.88 -2.53 10.70
CA LEU A 49 -3.21 -1.99 12.03
C LEU A 49 -3.48 -3.10 13.05
N LYS A 50 -4.23 -4.14 12.67
CA LYS A 50 -4.54 -5.28 13.55
C LYS A 50 -3.31 -6.08 13.94
N ASP A 51 -2.40 -6.30 12.99
CA ASP A 51 -1.20 -7.12 13.17
C ASP A 51 0.00 -6.32 13.71
N GLY A 52 -0.14 -5.01 13.95
CA GLY A 52 0.93 -4.15 14.46
C GLY A 52 2.09 -3.95 13.49
N LEU A 53 1.83 -4.00 12.18
CA LEU A 53 2.85 -3.93 11.13
C LEU A 53 3.27 -2.48 10.76
N VAL A 54 2.68 -1.45 11.40
CA VAL A 54 2.87 -0.02 11.07
C VAL A 54 2.79 0.93 12.26
#